data_AF-A0A5K0Z6M8-F1
#
_entry.id   AF-A0A5K0Z6M8-F1
#
_cell.length_a   1.000
_cell.length_b   1.000
_cell.length_c   1.000
_cell.angle_alpha   90.00
_cell.angle_beta   90.00
_cell.angle_gamma   90.00
#
_symmetry.space_group_name_H-M   'P 1'
#
loop_
_entity.id
_entity.type
_entity.pdbx_description
1 polymer ?
#
loop_
_entity_poly.entity_id
_entity_poly.type
_entity_poly.pdbx_seq_one_letter_code
_entity_poly.pdbx_strand_id
1 'polypeptide(L)' 'LLQNNDITGPIPVEIGKLSQLQTLDLSGNQLVGEIPGSLGLLRYLSYL' A
#
# COMPACT_ATOMS: atom_id res chain seq x y z
N LEU A 1 -7.35 -4.30 -2.71
CA LEU A 1 -7.88 -5.11 -1.61
C LEU A 1 -7.05 -6.38 -1.55
N LEU A 2 -6.07 -6.42 -0.66
CA LEU A 2 -5.19 -7.58 -0.41
C LEU A 2 -5.20 -7.97 1.07
N GLN A 3 -6.25 -7.60 1.80
CA GLN A 3 -6.37 -7.81 3.22
C GLN A 3 -6.48 -9.30 3.59
N ASN A 4 -6.03 -9.65 4.80
CA ASN A 4 -6.10 -10.99 5.39
C ASN A 4 -5.43 -12.06 4.52
N ASN A 5 -4.18 -11.80 4.11
CA ASN A 5 -3.33 -12.78 3.44
C ASN A 5 -2.00 -12.94 4.21
N ASP A 6 -1.18 -13.91 3.79
CA ASP A 6 0.16 -14.12 4.34
C ASP A 6 1.25 -13.36 3.57
N ILE A 7 0.94 -12.16 3.07
CA ILE A 7 1.93 -11.35 2.34
C ILE A 7 2.99 -10.85 3.33
N THR A 8 4.25 -11.15 3.04
CA THR A 8 5.42 -10.76 3.83
C THR A 8 6.34 -9.81 3.06
N GLY A 9 7.23 -9.13 3.77
CA GLY A 9 8.22 -8.22 3.17
C GLY A 9 7.74 -6.76 3.11
N PRO A 10 8.52 -5.87 2.50
CA PRO A 10 8.19 -4.45 2.43
C PRO A 10 7.14 -4.12 1.39
N ILE A 11 6.44 -3.01 1.63
CA ILE A 11 5.56 -2.41 0.64
C ILE A 11 6.46 -1.84 -0.49
N PRO A 12 6.25 -2.25 -1.75
CA PRO A 12 7.06 -1.76 -2.86
C PRO A 12 6.81 -0.28 -3.14
N VAL A 13 7.88 0.48 -3.42
CA VAL A 13 7.81 1.92 -3.72
C VAL A 13 6.97 2.19 -4.98
N GLU A 14 6.87 1.21 -5.87
CA GLU A 14 6.11 1.22 -7.11
C GLU A 14 4.61 1.43 -6.90
N ILE A 15 4.07 1.16 -5.71
CA ILE A 15 2.66 1.46 -5.40
C ILE A 15 2.36 2.95 -5.62
N GLY A 16 3.31 3.84 -5.37
CA GLY A 16 3.16 5.28 -5.64
C GLY A 16 2.98 5.66 -7.11
N LYS A 17 3.19 4.73 -8.06
CA LYS A 17 2.91 4.93 -9.50
C LYS A 17 1.44 4.74 -9.85
N LEU A 18 0.63 4.16 -8.94
CA LEU A 18 -0.79 3.92 -9.14
C LEU A 18 -1.59 5.21 -8.95
N SER A 19 -1.39 6.18 -9.84
CA SER A 19 -1.87 7.56 -9.68
C SER A 19 -3.39 7.71 -9.54
N GLN A 20 -4.18 6.70 -9.91
CA GLN A 20 -5.64 6.68 -9.76
C GLN A 20 -6.13 5.76 -8.62
N LEU A 21 -5.23 5.23 -7.78
CA LEU A 21 -5.60 4.38 -6.67
C LEU A 21 -6.43 5.16 -5.64
N GLN A 22 -7.61 4.64 -5.31
CA GLN A 22 -8.53 5.26 -4.36
C GLN A 22 -8.56 4.55 -3.00
N THR A 23 -8.32 3.24 -3.01
CA THR A 23 -8.35 2.40 -1.82
C THR A 23 -7.17 1.43 -1.83
N LEU A 24 -6.43 1.38 -0.73
CA LEU A 24 -5.34 0.45 -0.51
C LEU A 24 -5.54 -0.26 0.83
N ASP A 25 -6.23 -1.39 0.83
CA ASP A 25 -6.35 -2.22 2.03
C ASP A 25 -5.29 -3.33 2.02
N LEU A 26 -4.33 -3.22 2.94
CA LEU A 26 -3.26 -4.18 3.21
C LEU A 26 -3.37 -4.78 4.62
N SER A 27 -4.49 -4.55 5.32
CA SER A 27 -4.68 -5.00 6.70
C SER A 27 -4.62 -6.52 6.83
N GLY A 28 -4.22 -7.03 7.99
CA GLY A 28 -4.15 -8.48 8.22
C GLY A 28 -3.09 -9.21 7.37
N ASN A 29 -2.04 -8.51 6.93
CA ASN A 29 -0.84 -9.11 6.33
C ASN A 29 0.36 -9.07 7.30
N GLN A 30 1.46 -9.71 6.90
CA GLN A 30 2.71 -9.82 7.67
C GLN A 30 3.81 -8.92 7.06
N LEU A 31 3.42 -7.72 6.60
CA LEU A 31 4.32 -6.75 5.96
C LEU A 31 5.33 -6.20 6.98
N VAL A 32 6.57 -5.98 6.54
CA VAL A 32 7.69 -5.52 7.38
C VAL A 32 8.49 -4.42 6.67
N GLY A 33 9.26 -3.63 7.41
CA GLY A 33 10.04 -2.52 6.83
C GLY A 33 9.29 -1.18 6.87
N GLU A 34 9.82 -0.18 6.16
CA GLU A 34 9.29 1.19 6.21
C GLU A 34 8.09 1.39 5.29
N ILE A 35 7.20 2.30 5.69
CA ILE A 35 6.12 2.77 4.83
C ILE A 35 6.75 3.64 3.72
N PRO A 36 6.60 3.30 2.42
CA PRO A 36 7.19 4.07 1.35
C PRO A 36 6.62 5.48 1.30
N GLY A 37 7.49 6.49 1.29
CA GLY A 37 7.07 7.89 1.08
C GLY A 37 6.33 8.11 -0.25
N SER A 38 6.48 7.19 -1.20
CA SER A 38 5.75 7.20 -2.48
C SER A 38 4.23 7.04 -2.32
N LEU A 39 3.73 6.53 -1.17
CA LEU A 39 2.30 6.57 -0.86
C LEU A 39 1.74 8.00 -0.82
N GLY A 40 2.58 8.98 -0.46
CA GLY A 40 2.22 10.41 -0.50
C GLY A 40 1.98 10.96 -1.92
N LEU A 41 2.33 10.21 -2.97
CA LEU A 41 2.07 10.60 -4.36
C LEU A 41 0.64 10.23 -4.82
N LEU A 42 -0.06 9.40 -4.05
CA LEU A 42 -1.39 8.89 -4.40
C LEU A 42 -2.48 9.92 -4.10
N ARG A 43 -2.65 10.89 -5.00
CA ARG A 43 -3.55 12.04 -4.81
C ARG A 43 -5.04 11.69 -4.66
N TYR A 44 -5.45 10.52 -5.11
CA TYR A 44 -6.85 10.06 -5.02
C TYR A 44 -7.07 9.01 -3.93
N LEU A 45 -6.02 8.64 -3.18
CA LEU A 45 -6.15 7.67 -2.09
C LEU A 45 -6.99 8.31 -0.98
N SER A 46 -8.14 7.71 -0.72
CA SER A 46 -9.10 8.15 0.29
C SER A 46 -9.22 7.16 1.46
N TYR A 47 -8.86 5.90 1.21
CA TYR A 47 -8.91 4.84 2.21
C TYR A 47 -7.62 4.02 2.18
N LEU A 48 -6.98 3.89 3.34
CA LEU A 48 -5.76 3.13 3.59
C LEU A 48 -5.98 2.20 4.79
#